data_AF-A0A2V2EPL6-F1
#
_entry.id   AF-A0A2V2EPL6-F1
#
_cell.length_a   1.000
_cell.length_b   1.000
_cell.length_c   1.000
_cell.angle_alpha   90.00
_cell.angle_beta   90.00
_cell.angle_gamma   90.00
#
_symmetry.space_group_name_H-M   'P 1'
#
loop_
_entity.id
_entity.type
_entity.pdbx_description
1 polymer ?
#
loop_
_entity_poly.entity_id
_entity_poly.type
_entity_poly.pdbx_seq_one_letter_code
_entity_poly.pdbx_strand_id
1 'polypeptide(L)'
;MLCTNCKKREATHTVCENDGEELHLCDGCFERLGGAAAYLGDGPDFFVNFLPPEKDVALKCPVCGTTLSDYTRTGLVGCAACYDTFRDELMPVIRRIHGRTQHEGKRPLGSGKLFELLDALKGLRTDLERALREKRMKDAERINRDIREVSRMINDAGGDNE
;
A
#
# COMPACT_ATOMS: atom_id res chain seq x y z
N MET A 1 27.49 -7.05 36.05
CA MET A 1 26.70 -5.93 35.47
C MET A 1 25.79 -6.52 34.41
N LEU A 2 24.50 -6.17 34.37
CA LEU A 2 23.57 -6.70 33.35
C LEU A 2 23.82 -6.02 32.01
N CYS A 3 23.63 -6.76 30.92
CA CYS A 3 23.75 -6.24 29.56
C CYS A 3 22.81 -5.05 29.34
N THR A 4 23.34 -3.93 28.85
CA THR A 4 22.58 -2.68 28.61
C THR A 4 21.46 -2.89 27.59
N ASN A 5 21.71 -3.72 26.57
CA ASN A 5 20.77 -4.00 25.49
C ASN A 5 19.63 -4.94 25.93
N CYS A 6 19.96 -6.15 26.39
CA CYS A 6 18.93 -7.16 26.67
C CYS A 6 18.44 -7.18 28.12
N LYS A 7 19.19 -6.61 29.07
CA LYS A 7 18.94 -6.61 30.53
C LYS A 7 18.66 -7.98 31.16
N LYS A 8 18.92 -9.08 30.44
CA LYS A 8 18.56 -10.45 30.84
C LYS A 8 19.76 -11.31 31.24
N ARG A 9 20.96 -10.95 30.79
CA ARG A 9 22.21 -11.72 31.00
C ARG A 9 23.31 -10.78 31.44
N GLU A 10 24.31 -11.33 32.12
CA GLU A 10 25.50 -10.60 32.52
C GLU A 10 26.31 -10.16 31.28
N ALA A 11 26.91 -8.98 31.35
CA ALA A 11 27.71 -8.43 30.27
C ALA A 11 29.13 -9.01 30.31
N THR A 12 29.60 -9.53 29.18
CA THR A 12 30.92 -10.14 29.00
C THR A 12 31.84 -9.25 28.18
N HIS A 13 31.27 -8.42 27.29
CA HIS A 13 32.02 -7.61 26.32
C HIS A 13 31.72 -6.11 26.53
N THR A 14 32.73 -5.26 26.39
CA THR A 14 32.58 -3.81 26.44
C THR A 14 32.97 -3.23 25.09
N VAL A 15 32.08 -2.42 24.50
CA VAL A 15 32.29 -1.73 23.22
C VAL A 15 32.29 -0.23 23.49
N CYS A 16 33.29 0.47 22.99
CA CYS A 16 33.34 1.93 23.04
C CYS A 16 32.73 2.49 21.75
N GLU A 17 31.68 3.30 21.88
CA GLU A 17 31.13 4.07 20.76
C GLU A 17 32.00 5.30 20.49
N ASN A 18 31.91 5.88 19.28
CA ASN A 18 32.77 6.99 18.84
C ASN A 18 32.63 8.26 19.69
N ASP A 19 31.52 8.42 20.42
CA ASP A 19 31.27 9.55 21.34
C ASP A 19 31.77 9.30 22.78
N GLY A 20 32.47 8.18 23.03
CA GLY A 20 33.13 7.89 24.30
C GLY A 20 32.25 7.18 25.33
N GLU A 21 31.06 6.71 24.96
CA GLU A 21 30.20 5.91 25.83
C GLU A 21 30.61 4.43 25.81
N GLU A 22 30.77 3.83 27.00
CA GLU A 22 31.10 2.42 27.18
C GLU A 22 29.83 1.56 27.27
N LEU A 23 29.59 0.73 26.26
CA LEU A 23 28.45 -0.20 26.21
C LEU A 23 28.85 -1.60 26.68
N HIS A 24 28.18 -2.10 27.73
CA HIS A 24 28.40 -3.46 28.25
C HIS A 24 27.35 -4.44 27.70
N LEU A 25 27.81 -5.42 26.93
CA LEU A 25 26.99 -6.36 26.16
C LEU A 25 27.28 -7.83 26.56
N CYS A 26 26.26 -8.68 26.51
CA CYS A 26 26.42 -10.14 26.64
C CYS A 26 26.80 -10.77 25.28
N ASP A 27 27.33 -11.99 25.30
CA ASP A 27 27.86 -12.69 24.11
C ASP A 27 26.88 -12.65 22.91
N GLY A 28 25.61 -12.99 23.14
CA GLY A 28 24.60 -13.00 22.07
C GLY A 28 24.17 -11.61 21.57
N CYS A 29 24.38 -10.55 22.36
CA CYS A 29 24.19 -9.18 21.88
C CYS A 29 25.43 -8.69 21.14
N PHE A 30 26.61 -9.04 21.62
CA PHE A 30 27.89 -8.68 21.00
C PHE A 30 28.05 -9.32 19.61
N GLU A 31 27.70 -10.59 19.42
CA GLU A 31 27.74 -11.23 18.10
C GLU A 31 26.75 -10.63 17.10
N ARG A 32 25.58 -10.19 17.57
CA ARG A 32 24.58 -9.52 16.72
C ARG A 32 25.02 -8.11 16.32
N LEU A 33 25.64 -7.37 17.24
CA LEU A 33 26.19 -6.05 16.97
C LEU A 33 27.46 -6.12 16.12
N GLY A 34 28.40 -7.00 16.47
CA GLY A 34 29.66 -7.22 15.74
C GLY A 34 29.47 -7.85 14.36
N GLY A 35 28.49 -8.76 14.21
CA GLY A 35 28.14 -9.34 12.92
C GLY A 35 27.48 -8.35 11.96
N ALA A 36 26.76 -7.35 12.47
CA ALA A 36 26.18 -6.28 11.67
C ALA A 36 27.22 -5.21 11.28
N ALA A 37 28.13 -4.86 12.20
CA ALA A 37 29.23 -3.92 11.94
C ALA A 37 30.23 -4.44 10.88
N ALA A 38 30.43 -5.75 10.79
CA ALA A 38 31.29 -6.36 9.76
C ALA A 38 30.65 -6.41 8.36
N TYR A 39 29.32 -6.32 8.26
CA TYR A 39 28.58 -6.47 6.99
C TYR A 39 28.19 -5.14 6.34
N LEU A 40 28.08 -4.07 7.12
CA LEU A 40 27.61 -2.76 6.65
C LEU A 40 28.62 -1.70 7.06
N GLY A 41 29.58 -1.45 6.17
CA GLY A 41 30.38 -0.23 6.24
C GLY A 41 29.45 0.99 6.21
N ASP A 42 29.62 1.87 7.19
CA ASP A 42 29.17 3.28 7.24
C ASP A 42 27.84 3.62 6.55
N GLY A 43 26.76 2.95 6.95
CA GLY A 43 25.41 3.24 6.46
C GLY A 43 24.41 3.55 7.59
N PRO A 44 23.45 4.48 7.39
CA PRO A 44 22.44 4.87 8.37
C PRO A 44 21.38 3.78 8.66
N ASP A 45 21.59 2.57 8.13
CA ASP A 45 20.71 1.41 8.28
C ASP A 45 20.65 0.85 9.71
N PHE A 46 21.46 1.39 10.63
CA PHE A 46 21.40 1.09 12.07
C PHE A 46 20.02 1.41 12.68
N PHE A 47 19.35 2.48 12.20
CA PHE A 47 18.09 2.95 12.79
C PHE A 47 16.88 2.08 12.43
N VAL A 48 16.90 1.40 11.28
CA VAL A 48 15.74 0.65 10.76
C VAL A 48 15.53 -0.66 11.54
N ASN A 49 16.58 -1.18 12.18
CA ASN A 49 16.52 -2.44 12.93
C ASN A 49 16.35 -2.24 14.46
N PHE A 50 16.27 -0.98 14.92
CA PHE A 50 16.15 -0.62 16.34
C PHE A 50 14.71 -0.28 16.77
N LEU A 51 13.76 -0.18 15.83
CA LEU A 51 12.37 0.10 16.18
C LEU A 51 11.70 -1.19 16.70
N PRO A 52 11.08 -1.19 17.90
CA PRO A 52 10.25 -2.30 18.33
C PRO A 52 9.12 -2.46 17.31
N PRO A 53 8.75 -3.68 16.87
CA PRO A 53 7.55 -3.85 16.07
C PRO A 53 6.41 -3.37 16.95
N GLU A 54 5.82 -2.22 16.60
CA GLU A 54 4.53 -1.83 17.12
C GLU A 54 3.61 -3.04 16.91
N LYS A 55 2.73 -3.29 17.89
CA LYS A 55 1.77 -4.37 17.86
C LYS A 55 0.82 -4.16 16.68
N ASP A 56 1.26 -4.55 15.49
CA ASP A 56 0.38 -4.82 14.38
C ASP A 56 -0.48 -5.98 14.83
N VAL A 57 -1.77 -5.68 14.98
CA VAL A 57 -2.81 -6.71 15.04
C VAL A 57 -2.63 -7.49 13.74
N ALA A 58 -1.87 -8.60 13.82
CA ALA A 58 -1.40 -9.32 12.65
C ALA A 58 -2.59 -9.59 11.74
N LEU A 59 -2.70 -8.84 10.65
CA LEU A 59 -3.83 -8.93 9.76
C LEU A 59 -3.77 -10.35 9.18
N LYS A 60 -4.79 -11.15 9.43
CA LYS A 60 -4.86 -12.55 8.99
C LYS A 60 -6.00 -12.71 8.00
N CYS A 61 -5.75 -13.46 6.94
CA CYS A 61 -6.81 -13.84 6.02
C CYS A 61 -7.80 -14.78 6.75
N PRO A 62 -9.12 -14.51 6.72
CA PRO A 62 -10.11 -15.34 7.39
C PRO A 62 -10.31 -16.70 6.73
N VAL A 63 -9.85 -16.89 5.49
CA VAL A 63 -10.04 -18.13 4.72
C VAL A 63 -8.84 -19.06 4.82
N CYS A 64 -7.64 -18.59 4.50
CA CYS A 64 -6.44 -19.44 4.49
C CYS A 64 -5.50 -19.21 5.68
N GLY A 65 -5.79 -18.24 6.55
CA GLY A 65 -5.01 -17.98 7.76
C GLY A 65 -3.65 -17.31 7.53
N THR A 66 -3.25 -17.06 6.28
CA THR A 66 -1.99 -16.35 5.95
C THR A 66 -1.97 -15.00 6.63
N THR A 67 -0.83 -14.64 7.22
CA THR A 67 -0.65 -13.34 7.86
C THR A 67 0.01 -12.35 6.92
N LEU A 68 -0.17 -11.07 7.17
CA LEU A 68 0.51 -10.03 6.42
C LEU A 68 2.05 -10.18 6.50
N SER A 69 2.57 -10.59 7.66
CA SER A 69 4.00 -10.87 7.88
C SER A 69 4.53 -12.03 7.00
N ASP A 70 3.68 -13.01 6.69
CA ASP A 70 4.05 -14.09 5.77
C ASP A 70 4.14 -13.58 4.34
N TYR A 71 3.24 -12.67 3.93
CA TYR A 71 3.32 -12.01 2.64
C TYR A 71 4.57 -11.13 2.52
N THR A 72 4.92 -10.31 3.51
CA THR A 72 6.12 -9.47 3.43
C THR A 72 7.41 -10.30 3.35
N ARG A 73 7.44 -11.48 3.98
CA ARG A 73 8.59 -12.39 3.94
C ARG A 73 8.68 -13.20 2.64
N THR A 74 7.54 -13.65 2.10
CA THR A 74 7.53 -14.59 0.95
C THR A 74 7.17 -13.93 -0.38
N GLY A 75 6.55 -12.74 -0.35
CA GLY A 75 5.96 -12.06 -1.49
C GLY A 75 4.70 -12.74 -2.05
N LEU A 76 4.17 -13.77 -1.38
CA LEU A 76 3.09 -14.60 -1.90
C LEU A 76 1.83 -14.51 -1.02
N VAL A 77 0.68 -14.52 -1.68
CA VAL A 77 -0.64 -14.59 -1.05
C VAL A 77 -1.27 -15.96 -1.27
N GLY A 78 -1.98 -16.48 -0.26
CA GLY A 78 -2.42 -17.88 -0.23
C GLY A 78 -3.72 -18.17 -0.97
N CYS A 79 -4.69 -17.25 -0.98
CA CYS A 79 -5.99 -17.45 -1.64
C CYS A 79 -6.54 -16.14 -2.20
N ALA A 80 -7.67 -16.21 -2.94
CA ALA A 80 -8.29 -15.04 -3.54
C ALA A 80 -8.71 -13.98 -2.50
N ALA A 81 -9.24 -14.41 -1.34
CA ALA A 81 -9.65 -13.50 -0.27
C ALA A 81 -8.49 -12.67 0.30
N CYS A 82 -7.24 -13.10 0.11
CA CYS A 82 -6.06 -12.32 0.50
C CYS A 82 -5.95 -10.99 -0.24
N TYR A 83 -6.44 -10.89 -1.49
CA TYR A 83 -6.42 -9.64 -2.24
C TYR A 83 -7.33 -8.57 -1.64
N ASP A 84 -8.43 -9.00 -1.03
CA ASP A 84 -9.36 -8.10 -0.34
C ASP A 84 -8.84 -7.77 1.07
N THR A 85 -8.33 -8.75 1.81
CA THR A 85 -7.85 -8.51 3.17
C THR A 85 -6.58 -7.69 3.25
N PHE A 86 -5.64 -7.89 2.32
CA PHE A 86 -4.36 -7.18 2.29
C PHE A 86 -4.34 -6.08 1.23
N ARG A 87 -5.52 -5.62 0.80
CA ARG A 87 -5.68 -4.70 -0.33
C ARG A 87 -4.79 -3.47 -0.22
N ASP A 88 -4.75 -2.85 0.96
CA ASP A 88 -4.03 -1.59 1.18
C ASP A 88 -2.51 -1.75 1.05
N GLU A 89 -1.97 -2.94 1.36
CA GLU A 89 -0.55 -3.26 1.21
C GLU A 89 -0.20 -3.79 -0.18
N LEU A 90 -1.11 -4.57 -0.78
CA LEU A 90 -0.93 -5.13 -2.12
C LEU A 90 -1.02 -4.04 -3.19
N MET A 91 -1.93 -3.06 -3.04
CA MET A 91 -2.20 -2.09 -4.11
C MET A 91 -0.98 -1.26 -4.51
N PRO A 92 -0.16 -0.72 -3.58
CA PRO A 92 1.04 0.02 -3.92
C PRO A 92 2.06 -0.84 -4.69
N VAL A 93 2.24 -2.09 -4.30
CA VAL A 93 3.16 -3.03 -4.95
C VAL A 93 2.68 -3.40 -6.35
N ILE A 94 1.39 -3.73 -6.48
CA ILE A 94 0.76 -4.05 -7.77
C ILE A 94 0.86 -2.85 -8.72
N ARG A 95 0.62 -1.61 -8.23
CA ARG A 95 0.80 -0.38 -9.03
C ARG A 95 2.23 -0.21 -9.50
N ARG A 96 3.21 -0.50 -8.65
CA ARG A 96 4.63 -0.38 -9.01
C ARG A 96 5.03 -1.38 -10.10
N ILE A 97 4.52 -2.61 -10.06
CA ILE A 97 4.87 -3.68 -11.00
C ILE A 97 4.10 -3.54 -12.32
N HIS A 98 2.77 -3.39 -12.24
CA HIS A 98 1.88 -3.40 -13.42
C HIS A 98 1.58 -2.01 -13.97
N GLY A 99 1.96 -0.94 -13.27
CA GLY A 99 1.68 0.46 -13.62
C GLY A 99 0.23 0.86 -13.38
N ARG A 100 -0.71 0.04 -13.86
CA ARG A 100 -2.16 0.23 -13.69
C ARG A 100 -2.75 -0.93 -12.90
N THR A 101 -3.76 -0.60 -12.10
CA THR A 101 -4.48 -1.58 -11.28
C THR A 101 -5.77 -2.07 -11.91
N GLN A 102 -6.15 -1.48 -13.03
CA GLN A 102 -7.31 -1.85 -13.81
C GLN A 102 -6.92 -1.88 -15.28
N HIS A 103 -7.31 -2.96 -15.97
CA HIS A 103 -7.15 -3.06 -17.41
C HIS A 103 -8.31 -2.34 -18.10
N GLU A 104 -8.00 -1.28 -18.84
CA GLU A 104 -9.01 -0.45 -19.52
C GLU A 104 -9.30 -0.90 -20.97
N GLY A 105 -8.65 -1.97 -21.46
CA GLY A 105 -8.84 -2.46 -22.83
C GLY A 105 -7.98 -1.74 -23.88
N LYS A 106 -8.10 -2.17 -25.15
CA LYS A 106 -7.50 -1.47 -26.30
C LYS A 106 -8.33 -0.23 -26.63
N ARG A 107 -7.69 0.93 -26.67
CA ARG A 107 -8.32 2.20 -27.10
C ARG A 107 -8.12 2.36 -28.63
N PRO A 108 -9.19 2.42 -29.44
CA PRO A 108 -9.04 2.67 -30.86
C PRO A 108 -8.56 4.11 -31.11
N LEU A 109 -7.51 4.25 -31.91
CA LEU A 109 -6.94 5.53 -32.35
C LEU A 109 -8.01 6.27 -33.18
N GLY A 110 -8.61 7.32 -32.61
CA GLY A 110 -9.59 8.16 -33.32
C GLY A 110 -10.86 8.52 -32.52
N SER A 111 -11.14 7.84 -31.41
CA SER A 111 -12.38 8.03 -30.62
C SER A 111 -12.15 8.59 -29.21
N GLY A 112 -11.00 9.25 -28.98
CA GLY A 112 -10.61 9.74 -27.65
C GLY A 112 -11.71 10.55 -26.95
N LYS A 113 -12.38 11.45 -27.68
CA LYS A 113 -13.46 12.29 -27.16
C LYS A 113 -14.71 11.50 -26.76
N LEU A 114 -15.10 10.48 -27.53
CA LEU A 114 -16.23 9.61 -27.19
C LEU A 114 -15.91 8.81 -25.91
N PHE A 115 -14.68 8.32 -25.78
CA PHE A 115 -14.25 7.60 -24.58
C PHE A 115 -14.18 8.51 -23.35
N GLU A 116 -13.69 9.74 -23.49
CA GLU A 116 -13.71 10.75 -22.41
C GLU A 116 -15.14 11.03 -21.93
N LEU A 117 -16.09 11.18 -22.84
CA LEU A 117 -17.50 11.37 -22.51
C LEU A 117 -18.10 10.14 -21.83
N LEU A 118 -17.78 8.93 -22.29
CA LEU A 118 -18.22 7.67 -21.68
C LEU A 118 -17.66 7.50 -20.25
N ASP A 119 -16.41 7.92 -20.01
CA ASP A 119 -15.79 7.85 -18.70
C ASP A 119 -16.39 8.89 -17.74
N ALA A 120 -16.60 10.12 -18.22
CA ALA A 120 -17.32 11.17 -17.49
C ALA A 120 -18.74 10.73 -17.11
N LEU A 121 -19.45 10.06 -18.02
CA LEU A 121 -20.78 9.50 -17.77
C LEU A 121 -20.77 8.46 -16.65
N LYS A 122 -19.77 7.57 -16.62
CA LYS A 122 -19.61 6.59 -15.54
C LYS A 122 -19.37 7.27 -14.20
N GLY A 123 -18.48 8.26 -14.16
CA GLY A 123 -18.20 9.06 -12.96
C GLY A 123 -19.46 9.72 -12.41
N LEU A 124 -20.19 10.46 -13.26
CA LEU A 124 -21.44 11.12 -12.88
C LEU A 124 -22.50 10.15 -12.34
N ARG A 125 -22.61 8.94 -12.89
CA ARG A 125 -23.51 7.90 -12.35
C ARG A 125 -23.11 7.49 -10.92
N THR A 126 -21.83 7.26 -10.67
CA THR A 126 -21.35 6.92 -9.33
C THR A 126 -21.56 8.06 -8.32
N ASP A 127 -21.41 9.31 -8.75
CA ASP A 127 -21.67 10.49 -7.92
C ASP A 127 -23.16 10.69 -7.65
N LEU A 128 -24.03 10.41 -8.63
CA LEU A 128 -25.47 10.43 -8.46
C LEU A 128 -25.89 9.44 -7.36
N GLU A 129 -25.42 8.20 -7.43
CA GLU A 129 -25.70 7.20 -6.40
C GLU A 129 -25.23 7.64 -5.03
N ARG A 130 -24.06 8.28 -4.94
CA ARG A 130 -23.53 8.84 -3.68
C ARG A 130 -24.42 9.96 -3.14
N ALA A 131 -24.82 10.90 -4.00
CA ALA A 131 -25.71 11.99 -3.61
C ALA A 131 -27.08 11.49 -3.14
N LEU A 132 -27.62 10.44 -3.76
CA LEU A 132 -28.86 9.80 -3.32
C LEU A 132 -28.71 9.12 -1.96
N ARG A 133 -27.62 8.37 -1.73
CA ARG A 133 -27.33 7.75 -0.43
C ARG A 133 -27.22 8.78 0.69
N GLU A 134 -26.59 9.92 0.40
CA GLU A 134 -26.39 11.03 1.35
C GLU A 134 -27.60 12.00 1.41
N LYS A 135 -28.69 11.71 0.68
CA LYS A 135 -29.91 12.54 0.61
C LYS A 135 -29.67 13.98 0.14
N ARG A 136 -28.64 14.22 -0.66
CA ARG A 136 -28.32 15.53 -1.26
C ARG A 136 -29.11 15.76 -2.54
N MET A 137 -30.40 16.06 -2.39
CA MET A 137 -31.36 16.15 -3.52
C MET A 137 -30.99 17.22 -4.56
N LYS A 138 -30.52 18.41 -4.13
CA LYS A 138 -30.09 19.48 -5.05
C LYS A 138 -28.88 19.07 -5.90
N ASP A 139 -27.95 18.33 -5.30
CA ASP A 139 -26.79 17.80 -6.02
C ASP A 139 -27.21 16.70 -6.99
N ALA A 140 -28.12 15.80 -6.57
CA ALA A 140 -28.65 14.75 -7.44
C ALA A 140 -29.39 15.32 -8.66
N GLU A 141 -30.14 16.42 -8.51
CA GLU A 141 -30.77 17.14 -9.63
C GLU A 141 -29.74 17.75 -10.58
N ARG A 142 -28.67 18.37 -10.05
CA ARG A 142 -27.57 18.91 -10.87
C ARG A 142 -26.90 17.78 -11.65
N ILE A 143 -26.48 16.71 -10.97
CA ILE A 143 -25.81 15.56 -11.58
C ILE A 143 -26.71 14.92 -12.64
N ASN A 144 -28.03 14.80 -12.41
CA ASN A 144 -28.95 14.31 -13.43
C ASN A 144 -29.01 15.18 -14.69
N ARG A 145 -28.94 16.52 -14.55
CA ARG A 145 -28.85 17.40 -15.73
C ARG A 145 -27.53 17.17 -16.48
N ASP A 146 -26.43 17.08 -15.75
CA ASP A 146 -25.10 16.84 -16.32
C ASP A 146 -25.05 15.50 -17.06
N ILE A 147 -25.64 14.43 -16.50
CA ILE A 147 -25.78 13.11 -17.16
C ILE A 147 -26.55 13.23 -18.47
N ARG A 148 -27.64 14.00 -18.51
CA ARG A 148 -28.43 14.20 -19.74
C ARG A 148 -27.66 14.97 -20.80
N GLU A 149 -26.84 15.92 -20.39
CA GLU A 149 -25.99 16.68 -21.31
C GLU A 149 -24.89 15.81 -21.90
N VAL A 150 -24.13 15.10 -21.06
CA VAL A 150 -23.09 14.16 -21.53
C VAL A 150 -23.68 13.06 -22.40
N SER A 151 -24.86 12.53 -22.05
CA SER A 151 -25.55 11.52 -22.88
C SER A 151 -25.95 12.06 -24.26
N ARG A 152 -26.33 13.33 -24.36
CA ARG A 152 -26.59 13.98 -25.67
C ARG A 152 -25.30 14.10 -26.48
N MET A 153 -24.23 14.60 -25.87
CA MET A 153 -22.93 14.74 -26.54
C MET A 153 -22.38 13.40 -27.06
N ILE A 154 -22.64 12.30 -26.34
CA ILE A 154 -22.29 10.94 -26.78
C ILE A 154 -23.07 10.53 -28.03
N ASN A 155 -24.38 10.80 -28.05
CA ASN A 155 -25.23 10.49 -29.21
C ASN A 155 -24.83 11.33 -30.44
N ASP A 156 -24.53 12.61 -30.23
CA ASP A 156 -24.09 13.50 -31.32
C ASP A 156 -22.72 13.08 -31.88
N ALA A 157 -21.80 12.64 -31.03
CA ALA A 157 -20.47 12.15 -31.44
C ALA A 157 -20.49 10.75 -32.08
N GLY A 158 -21.59 10.00 -31.96
CA GLY A 158 -21.77 8.68 -32.58
C GLY A 158 -22.37 8.71 -33.98
N GLY A 159 -22.83 9.88 -34.45
CA GLY A 159 -23.55 10.06 -35.71
C GLY A 159 -22.65 10.22 -36.96
N ASP A 160 -21.34 10.35 -36.81
CA ASP A 160 -20.43 10.68 -37.93
C ASP A 160 -19.90 9.44 -38.69
N ASN A 161 -20.60 8.30 -38.65
CA ASN A 161 -20.28 7.13 -39.48
C ASN A 161 -21.47 6.80 -40.38
N GLU A 162 -21.65 7.60 -41.43
CA GLU A 162 -22.44 7.24 -42.61
C GLU A 162 -21.50 6.98 -43.81
#